data_AF-A0A970BVM9-F1
#
_entry.id   AF-A0A970BVM9-F1
#
_cell.length_a   1.000
_cell.length_b   1.000
_cell.length_c   1.000
_cell.angle_alpha   90.00
_cell.angle_beta   90.00
_cell.angle_gamma   90.00
#
_symmetry.space_group_name_H-M   'P 1'
#
loop_
_entity.id
_entity.type
_entity.pdbx_description
1 polymer ?
#
loop_
_entity_poly.entity_id
_entity_poly.type
_entity_poly.pdbx_seq_one_letter_code
_entity_poly.pdbx_strand_id
1 'polypeptide(L)'
;MTEFRVWAPRAERVELDLAGERTPMKQEAGGWWALEAPGADHGTDYAFRLDGGPPRPDPRSPWQPQGVHGPSRVLDHGRFTWTDRFWQPRPLSAALLYEAHVGTFSPEGTFEGVASRIDYLVDLGVTHLELLPVAEFAGERNWGYDGVNLY
;
A
#
# COMPACT_ATOMS: atom_id res chain seq x y z
N MET A 1 3.37 11.00 -16.19
CA MET A 1 1.97 10.65 -16.53
C MET A 1 1.69 9.32 -15.87
N THR A 2 0.62 9.24 -15.09
CA THR A 2 0.32 8.05 -14.29
C THR A 2 -0.72 7.23 -15.04
N GLU A 3 -0.42 5.95 -15.26
CA GLU A 3 -1.36 5.01 -15.87
C GLU A 3 -2.17 4.33 -14.76
N PHE A 4 -3.49 4.42 -14.85
CA PHE A 4 -4.42 3.71 -13.98
C PHE A 4 -4.97 2.50 -14.71
N ARG A 5 -4.92 1.33 -14.06
CA ARG A 5 -5.45 0.08 -14.62
C ARG A 5 -6.22 -0.70 -13.57
N VAL A 6 -7.41 -1.18 -13.94
CA VAL A 6 -8.21 -2.04 -13.08
C VAL A 6 -8.84 -3.17 -13.89
N TRP A 7 -8.83 -4.37 -13.31
CA TRP A 7 -9.52 -5.51 -13.89
C TRP A 7 -10.95 -5.57 -13.36
N ALA A 8 -11.91 -5.36 -14.24
CA ALA A 8 -13.33 -5.35 -13.92
C ALA A 8 -14.11 -5.97 -15.09
N PRO A 9 -14.03 -7.30 -15.28
CA PRO A 9 -14.50 -7.98 -16.50
C PRO A 9 -16.02 -7.99 -16.66
N ARG A 10 -16.76 -7.71 -15.58
CA ARG A 10 -18.23 -7.67 -15.56
C ARG A 10 -18.79 -6.24 -15.59
N ALA A 11 -17.93 -5.23 -15.50
CA ALA A 11 -18.37 -3.84 -15.62
C ALA A 11 -18.67 -3.53 -17.09
N GLU A 12 -19.68 -2.70 -17.32
CA GLU A 12 -20.02 -2.15 -18.64
C GLU A 12 -19.41 -0.75 -18.80
N ARG A 13 -19.21 -0.03 -17.69
CA ARG A 13 -18.53 1.27 -17.66
C ARG A 13 -17.62 1.37 -16.45
N VAL A 14 -16.41 1.88 -16.67
CA VAL A 14 -15.50 2.27 -15.59
C VAL A 14 -15.07 3.71 -15.76
N GLU A 15 -15.12 4.46 -14.67
CA GLU A 15 -14.64 5.85 -14.59
C GLU A 15 -13.56 5.93 -13.49
N LEU A 16 -12.49 6.68 -13.76
CA LEU A 16 -11.55 7.13 -12.74
C LEU A 16 -12.10 8.42 -12.14
N ASP A 17 -12.27 8.44 -10.81
CA ASP A 17 -12.58 9.64 -10.03
C ASP A 17 -11.25 10.13 -9.42
N LEU A 18 -10.64 11.15 -10.02
CA LEU A 18 -9.36 11.72 -9.59
C LEU A 18 -9.62 13.09 -8.96
N ALA A 19 -9.43 13.21 -7.65
CA ALA A 19 -9.74 14.42 -6.88
C ALA A 19 -11.15 15.01 -7.16
N GLY A 20 -12.15 14.16 -7.43
CA GLY A 20 -13.53 14.55 -7.73
C GLY A 20 -13.84 14.70 -9.22
N GLU A 21 -12.82 14.75 -10.09
CA GLU A 21 -12.99 14.79 -11.54
C GLU A 21 -13.13 13.38 -12.12
N ARG A 22 -14.21 13.15 -12.86
CA ARG A 22 -14.53 11.82 -13.39
C ARG A 22 -14.18 11.72 -14.86
N THR A 23 -13.35 10.74 -15.18
CA THR A 23 -12.92 10.47 -16.55
C THR A 23 -13.23 9.02 -16.93
N PRO A 24 -13.99 8.77 -18.02
CA PRO A 24 -14.21 7.42 -18.52
C PRO A 24 -12.90 6.71 -18.87
N MET A 25 -12.75 5.46 -18.42
CA MET A 25 -11.61 4.61 -18.76
C MET A 25 -11.88 3.84 -20.05
N LYS A 26 -10.82 3.51 -20.79
CA LYS A 26 -10.91 2.70 -22.01
C LYS A 26 -10.94 1.21 -21.65
N GLN A 27 -11.91 0.49 -22.18
CA GLN A 27 -11.94 -0.97 -22.08
C GLN A 27 -10.83 -1.58 -22.95
N GLU A 28 -10.07 -2.50 -22.37
CA GLU A 28 -9.02 -3.29 -23.02
C GLU A 28 -9.42 -4.78 -23.08
N ALA A 29 -8.58 -5.57 -23.75
CA ALA A 29 -8.78 -7.02 -23.84
C ALA A 29 -8.79 -7.69 -22.44
N GLY A 30 -9.56 -8.77 -22.30
CA GLY A 30 -9.54 -9.60 -21.08
C GLY A 30 -10.24 -8.97 -19.86
N GLY A 31 -11.05 -7.93 -20.05
CA GLY A 31 -11.81 -7.27 -18.97
C GLY A 31 -11.01 -6.22 -18.18
N TRP A 32 -9.89 -5.78 -18.74
CA TRP A 32 -9.11 -4.67 -18.21
C TRP A 32 -9.67 -3.33 -18.64
N TRP A 33 -9.43 -2.33 -17.80
CA TRP A 33 -9.74 -0.93 -18.06
C TRP A 33 -8.49 -0.11 -17.80
N ALA A 34 -8.18 0.82 -18.70
CA ALA A 34 -6.98 1.65 -18.60
C ALA A 34 -7.29 3.13 -18.88
N LEU A 35 -6.56 4.01 -18.21
CA LEU A 35 -6.56 5.45 -18.46
C LEU A 35 -5.20 6.04 -18.09
N GLU A 36 -4.60 6.76 -19.01
CA GLU A 36 -3.49 7.65 -18.69
C GLU A 36 -4.06 8.98 -18.20
N ALA A 37 -3.80 9.35 -16.94
CA ALA A 37 -4.31 10.58 -16.36
C ALA A 37 -3.18 11.59 -16.13
N PRO A 38 -3.15 12.71 -16.87
CA PRO A 38 -2.31 13.85 -16.54
C PRO A 38 -2.70 14.43 -15.18
N GLY A 39 -1.73 14.93 -14.40
CA GLY A 39 -2.01 15.59 -13.11
C GLY A 39 -2.29 14.66 -11.92
N ALA A 40 -2.18 13.34 -12.12
CA ALA A 40 -2.18 12.36 -11.04
C ALA A 40 -0.79 12.29 -10.38
N ASP A 41 -0.41 13.38 -9.70
CA ASP A 41 0.85 13.50 -8.97
C ASP A 41 0.80 12.75 -7.63
N HIS A 42 1.98 12.55 -7.02
CA HIS A 42 2.07 11.99 -5.67
C HIS A 42 1.17 12.75 -4.68
N GLY A 43 0.37 11.99 -3.92
CA GLY A 43 -0.54 12.55 -2.94
C GLY A 43 -1.95 12.80 -3.46
N THR A 44 -2.21 12.67 -4.76
CA THR A 44 -3.56 12.84 -5.32
C THR A 44 -4.45 11.65 -4.99
N ASP A 45 -5.63 11.93 -4.43
CA ASP A 45 -6.66 10.93 -4.14
C ASP A 45 -7.39 10.48 -5.41
N TYR A 46 -7.66 9.18 -5.51
CA TYR A 46 -8.40 8.59 -6.61
C TYR A 46 -9.26 7.41 -6.17
N ALA A 47 -10.26 7.08 -6.99
CA ALA A 47 -11.11 5.91 -6.84
C ALA A 47 -11.64 5.44 -8.20
N PHE A 48 -12.02 4.16 -8.29
CA PHE A 48 -12.73 3.64 -9.46
C PHE A 48 -14.23 3.65 -9.23
N ARG A 49 -15.00 3.97 -10.27
CA ARG A 49 -16.46 3.88 -10.29
C ARG A 49 -16.89 2.89 -11.35
N LEU A 50 -17.59 1.84 -10.93
CA LEU A 50 -18.12 0.80 -11.81
C LEU A 50 -19.61 1.05 -12.03
N ASP A 51 -20.02 1.13 -13.29
CA ASP A 51 -21.44 1.18 -13.71
C ASP A 51 -22.25 2.31 -13.05
N GLY A 52 -21.62 3.47 -12.81
CA GLY A 52 -22.25 4.61 -12.13
C GLY A 52 -22.44 4.43 -10.61
N GLY A 53 -21.87 3.36 -10.04
CA GLY A 53 -21.89 3.07 -8.61
C GLY A 53 -21.05 4.03 -7.76
N PRO A 54 -20.98 3.77 -6.45
CA PRO A 54 -20.15 4.55 -5.53
C PRO A 54 -18.65 4.42 -5.89
N PRO A 55 -17.81 5.39 -5.47
CA PRO A 55 -16.37 5.28 -5.62
C PRO A 55 -15.85 4.10 -4.80
N ARG A 56 -14.91 3.35 -5.36
CA ARG A 56 -14.26 2.20 -4.73
C ARG A 56 -12.75 2.40 -4.73
N PRO A 57 -12.04 2.01 -3.66
CA PRO A 57 -10.59 2.01 -3.64
C PRO A 57 -10.03 1.10 -4.74
N ASP A 58 -8.80 1.37 -5.14
CA ASP A 58 -8.01 0.48 -5.96
C ASP A 58 -7.68 -0.81 -5.17
N PRO A 59 -8.06 -2.01 -5.65
CA PRO A 59 -7.65 -3.27 -5.04
C PRO A 59 -6.12 -3.49 -5.03
N ARG A 60 -5.37 -2.68 -5.80
CA ARG A 60 -3.91 -2.63 -5.87
C ARG A 60 -3.37 -1.28 -5.43
N SER A 61 -4.12 -0.56 -4.59
CA SER A 61 -3.69 0.72 -4.03
C SER A 61 -2.36 0.57 -3.30
N PRO A 62 -1.36 1.41 -3.59
CA PRO A 62 -0.11 1.44 -2.83
C PRO A 62 -0.22 2.29 -1.56
N TRP A 63 -1.34 2.99 -1.35
CA TRP A 63 -1.52 3.90 -0.22
C TRP A 63 -3.00 4.21 0.07
N GLN A 64 -3.45 3.87 1.28
CA GLN A 64 -4.83 4.06 1.76
C GLN A 64 -4.91 4.99 2.99
N PRO A 65 -4.75 6.31 2.83
CA PRO A 65 -4.68 7.25 3.94
C PRO A 65 -5.98 7.40 4.75
N GLN A 66 -7.10 6.93 4.22
CA GLN A 66 -8.44 7.07 4.81
C GLN A 66 -9.10 5.69 5.05
N GLY A 67 -8.27 4.67 5.28
CA GLY A 67 -8.67 3.29 5.51
C GLY A 67 -9.15 2.55 4.26
N VAL A 68 -9.54 1.28 4.43
CA VAL A 68 -9.86 0.34 3.33
C VAL A 68 -11.10 0.70 2.51
N HIS A 69 -11.89 1.68 2.92
CA HIS A 69 -13.08 2.14 2.19
C HIS A 69 -12.90 3.54 1.59
N GLY A 70 -11.85 4.25 1.99
CA GLY A 70 -11.53 5.57 1.48
C GLY A 70 -10.91 5.52 0.09
N PRO A 71 -10.76 6.69 -0.57
CA PRO A 71 -10.00 6.80 -1.81
C PRO A 71 -8.56 6.30 -1.61
N SER A 72 -8.04 5.72 -2.69
CA SER A 72 -6.63 5.39 -2.84
C SER A 72 -5.84 6.66 -3.12
N ARG A 73 -4.54 6.64 -2.85
CA ARG A 73 -3.68 7.80 -3.09
C ARG A 73 -2.48 7.44 -3.95
N VAL A 74 -2.18 8.29 -4.92
CA VAL A 74 -1.01 8.10 -5.79
C VAL A 74 0.26 8.16 -4.96
N LEU A 75 1.09 7.13 -5.08
CA LEU A 75 2.40 7.03 -4.44
C LEU A 75 3.49 7.07 -5.51
N ASP A 76 4.45 7.99 -5.34
CA ASP A 76 5.67 8.02 -6.14
C ASP A 76 6.79 7.36 -5.34
N HIS A 77 7.11 6.11 -5.70
CA HIS A 77 8.17 5.33 -5.06
C HIS A 77 9.56 5.93 -5.27
N GLY A 78 9.75 6.82 -6.26
CA GLY A 78 11.02 7.50 -6.52
C GLY A 78 11.36 8.58 -5.49
N ARG A 79 10.41 8.97 -4.63
CA ARG A 79 10.63 10.02 -3.63
C ARG A 79 11.52 9.59 -2.46
N PHE A 80 11.59 8.29 -2.18
CA PHE A 80 12.44 7.78 -1.12
C PHE A 80 13.86 7.53 -1.63
N THR A 81 14.85 8.21 -1.01
CA THR A 81 16.25 8.00 -1.35
C THR A 81 16.83 6.89 -0.49
N TRP A 82 16.93 5.70 -1.07
CA TRP A 82 17.56 4.54 -0.45
C TRP A 82 19.06 4.78 -0.19
N THR A 83 19.53 4.35 0.99
CA THR A 83 20.94 4.48 1.43
C THR A 83 21.65 3.14 1.59
N ASP A 84 20.93 2.05 1.36
CA ASP A 84 21.30 0.66 1.66
C ASP A 84 21.70 -0.16 0.43
N ARG A 85 22.08 0.50 -0.69
CA ARG A 85 22.43 -0.16 -1.96
C ARG A 85 23.49 -1.27 -1.89
N PHE A 86 24.30 -1.28 -0.83
CA PHE A 86 25.34 -2.28 -0.58
C PHE A 86 25.08 -3.14 0.66
N TRP A 87 23.89 -3.01 1.26
CA TRP A 87 23.47 -3.83 2.37
C TRP A 87 23.39 -5.30 1.95
N GLN A 88 23.92 -6.18 2.80
CA GLN A 88 23.83 -7.62 2.63
C GLN A 88 23.31 -8.23 3.93
N PRO A 89 22.11 -8.84 3.94
CA PRO A 89 21.62 -9.50 5.15
C PRO A 89 22.44 -10.75 5.46
N ARG A 90 22.43 -11.16 6.74
CA ARG A 90 22.97 -12.48 7.12
C ARG A 90 22.15 -13.57 6.43
N PRO A 91 22.75 -14.74 6.10
CA PRO A 91 21.98 -15.83 5.51
C PRO A 91 20.93 -16.33 6.50
N LEU A 92 19.79 -16.78 5.98
CA LEU A 92 18.69 -17.31 6.79
C LEU A 92 19.12 -18.52 7.67
N SER A 93 20.12 -19.29 7.22
CA SER A 93 20.68 -20.40 8.00
C SER A 93 21.38 -19.97 9.30
N ALA A 94 21.69 -18.68 9.45
CA ALA A 94 22.25 -18.08 10.66
C ALA A 94 21.26 -17.12 11.34
N ALA A 95 19.97 -17.21 10.99
CA ALA A 95 18.98 -16.27 11.48
C ALA A 95 18.60 -16.52 12.94
N LEU A 96 18.73 -15.46 13.73
CA LEU A 96 17.95 -15.22 14.93
C LEU A 96 16.81 -14.27 14.56
N LEU A 97 15.62 -14.84 14.43
CA LEU A 97 14.38 -14.15 14.07
C LEU A 97 13.73 -13.54 15.32
N TYR A 98 13.30 -12.30 15.20
CA TYR A 98 12.45 -11.62 16.17
C TYR A 98 11.15 -11.23 15.48
N GLU A 99 10.04 -11.80 15.90
CA GLU A 99 8.71 -11.45 15.39
C GLU A 99 8.17 -10.22 16.12
N ALA A 100 7.71 -9.22 15.37
CA ALA A 100 7.20 -7.96 15.92
C ALA A 100 5.90 -7.53 15.26
N HIS A 101 4.96 -7.11 16.11
CA HIS A 101 3.74 -6.45 15.70
C HIS A 101 3.90 -4.92 15.82
N VAL A 102 3.86 -4.20 14.69
CA VAL A 102 4.13 -2.75 14.61
C VAL A 102 3.29 -1.96 15.61
N GLY A 103 2.00 -2.26 15.69
CA GLY A 103 1.04 -1.52 16.54
C GLY A 103 1.22 -1.73 18.05
N THR A 104 2.07 -2.66 18.49
CA THR A 104 2.27 -2.94 19.93
C THR A 104 3.74 -3.02 20.35
N PHE A 105 4.68 -3.00 19.41
CA PHE A 105 6.11 -3.13 19.70
C PHE A 105 6.69 -1.89 20.42
N SER A 106 6.14 -0.71 20.13
CA SER A 106 6.46 0.53 20.83
C SER A 106 5.18 1.22 21.32
N PRO A 107 5.26 2.15 22.30
CA PRO A 107 4.10 2.92 22.75
C PRO A 107 3.40 3.71 21.64
N GLU A 108 4.16 4.16 20.63
CA GLU A 108 3.65 4.91 19.49
C GLU A 108 2.90 4.01 18.49
N GLY A 109 3.23 2.71 18.42
CA GLY A 109 2.57 1.77 17.51
C GLY A 109 2.81 2.07 16.02
N THR A 110 3.99 2.56 15.64
CA THR A 110 4.33 3.01 14.28
C THR A 110 5.64 2.42 13.77
N PHE A 111 5.90 2.51 12.46
CA PHE A 111 7.19 2.12 11.88
C PHE A 111 8.36 2.94 12.42
N GLU A 112 8.18 4.24 12.70
CA GLU A 112 9.20 5.07 13.36
C GLU A 112 9.48 4.59 14.79
N GLY A 113 8.43 4.17 15.50
CA GLY A 113 8.56 3.54 16.81
C GLY A 113 9.39 2.25 16.75
N VAL A 114 9.17 1.41 15.75
CA VAL A 114 10.00 0.22 15.49
C VAL A 114 11.44 0.61 15.15
N ALA A 115 11.63 1.56 14.23
CA ALA A 115 12.93 2.02 13.77
C ALA A 115 13.81 2.55 14.93
N SER A 116 13.20 3.28 15.88
CA SER A 116 13.88 3.80 17.07
C SER A 116 14.46 2.73 18.00
N ARG A 117 14.07 1.46 17.83
CA ARG A 117 14.51 0.32 18.65
C ARG A 117 15.41 -0.65 17.89
N ILE A 118 15.80 -0.34 16.66
CA ILE A 118 16.68 -1.21 15.87
C ILE A 118 18.02 -1.45 16.60
N ASP A 119 18.61 -0.41 17.21
CA ASP A 119 19.87 -0.56 17.96
C ASP A 119 19.75 -1.57 19.11
N TYR A 120 18.62 -1.56 19.83
CA TYR A 120 18.34 -2.54 20.87
C TYR A 120 18.25 -3.98 20.32
N LEU A 121 17.61 -4.17 19.16
CA LEU A 121 17.52 -5.50 18.53
C LEU A 121 18.89 -5.99 18.08
N VAL A 122 19.74 -5.09 17.57
CA VAL A 122 21.13 -5.39 17.21
C VAL A 122 21.93 -5.81 18.45
N ASP A 123 21.83 -5.06 19.56
CA ASP A 123 22.51 -5.37 20.83
C ASP A 123 22.05 -6.70 21.43
N LEU A 124 20.76 -7.03 21.27
CA LEU A 124 20.18 -8.32 21.67
C LEU A 124 20.74 -9.49 20.83
N GLY A 125 21.31 -9.21 19.66
CA GLY A 125 21.84 -10.20 18.73
C GLY A 125 20.82 -10.68 17.69
N VAL A 126 19.66 -10.02 17.59
CA VAL A 126 18.69 -10.28 16.52
C VAL A 126 19.33 -9.98 15.18
N THR A 127 19.04 -10.83 14.21
CA THR A 127 19.62 -10.71 12.84
C THR A 127 18.55 -10.44 11.79
N HIS A 128 17.30 -10.82 12.07
CA HIS A 128 16.17 -10.71 11.17
C HIS A 128 14.95 -10.30 11.98
N LEU A 129 14.31 -9.23 11.54
CA LEU A 129 13.02 -8.76 12.08
C LEU A 129 11.92 -9.27 11.17
N GLU A 130 11.02 -10.09 11.71
CA GLU A 130 9.81 -10.54 11.03
C GLU A 130 8.65 -9.67 11.49
N LEU A 131 8.06 -8.91 10.56
CA LEU A 131 6.88 -8.11 10.87
C LEU A 131 5.63 -8.95 10.67
N LEU A 132 4.68 -8.88 11.63
CA LEU A 132 3.30 -9.29 11.37
C LEU A 132 2.73 -8.50 10.17
N PRO A 133 1.69 -9.00 9.48
CA PRO A 133 1.20 -8.39 8.25
C PRO A 133 0.86 -6.90 8.40
N VAL A 134 1.30 -6.11 7.41
CA VAL A 134 1.15 -4.65 7.40
C VAL A 134 0.20 -4.14 6.32
N ALA A 135 -0.43 -5.05 5.57
CA ALA A 135 -1.46 -4.73 4.59
C ALA A 135 -2.64 -4.01 5.26
N GLU A 136 -3.23 -3.03 4.59
CA GLU A 136 -4.31 -2.23 5.16
C GLU A 136 -5.54 -3.09 5.46
N PHE A 137 -6.09 -2.94 6.66
CA PHE A 137 -7.26 -3.64 7.18
C PHE A 137 -8.31 -2.66 7.70
N ALA A 138 -9.52 -3.14 7.97
CA ALA A 138 -10.56 -2.28 8.52
C ALA A 138 -10.30 -1.92 9.98
N GLY A 139 -10.35 -0.62 10.31
CA GLY A 139 -10.13 -0.11 11.66
C GLY A 139 -8.67 0.24 11.96
N GLU A 140 -8.39 0.67 13.18
CA GLU A 140 -7.06 1.20 13.56
C GLU A 140 -6.15 0.19 14.26
N ARG A 141 -6.68 -0.97 14.67
CA ARG A 141 -5.93 -2.01 15.40
C ARG A 141 -6.36 -3.40 14.95
N ASN A 142 -5.40 -4.18 14.47
CA ASN A 142 -5.57 -5.58 14.05
C ASN A 142 -4.19 -6.24 14.09
N TRP A 143 -4.12 -7.57 14.15
CA TRP A 143 -2.86 -8.32 13.97
C TRP A 143 -2.37 -8.32 12.52
N GLY A 144 -3.21 -7.94 11.56
CA GLY A 144 -2.88 -7.78 10.15
C GLY A 144 -3.46 -8.87 9.23
N TYR A 145 -3.97 -9.97 9.78
CA TYR A 145 -4.47 -11.10 8.98
C TYR A 145 -5.82 -10.84 8.30
N ASP A 146 -6.52 -9.76 8.67
CA ASP A 146 -7.74 -9.29 8.00
C ASP A 146 -7.43 -8.27 6.87
N GLY A 147 -6.18 -8.17 6.42
CA GLY A 147 -5.75 -7.25 5.37
C GLY A 147 -6.47 -7.48 4.04
N VAL A 148 -6.95 -6.39 3.43
CA VAL A 148 -7.69 -6.42 2.15
C VAL A 148 -7.02 -5.62 1.04
N ASN A 149 -6.21 -4.60 1.37
CA ASN A 149 -5.35 -3.93 0.39
C ASN A 149 -3.93 -4.44 0.55
N LEU A 150 -3.54 -5.34 -0.35
CA LEU A 150 -2.33 -6.16 -0.23
C LEU A 150 -1.07 -5.47 -0.76
N TYR A 151 -1.15 -4.20 -1.15
CA TYR A 151 -0.12 -3.46 -1.88
C TYR A 151 0.26 -2.17 -1.17
#